data_AF-A0A1I7SJA7-F1
#
_entry.id   AF-A0A1I7SJA7-F1
#
_cell.length_a   1.000
_cell.length_b   1.000
_cell.length_c   1.000
_cell.angle_alpha   90.00
_cell.angle_beta   90.00
_cell.angle_gamma   90.00
#
_symmetry.space_group_name_H-M   'P 1'
#
loop_
_entity.id
_entity.type
_entity.pdbx_description
1 polymer ?
#
loop_
_entity_poly.entity_id
_entity_poly.type
_entity_poly.pdbx_seq_one_letter_code
_entity_poly.pdbx_strand_id
1 'polypeptide(L)'
;MPTQNHEKLMLVSQNYDHTIGRKMLEIALTASNEEQRKWATRFVEVLLCCDESDPADRKMDWAISLLINQLVDPSPKVQRSALLVLFKWLPKYPKKSGFLEHIRISDFGEAGELLEAVFMADEEVVKKDQKRAKDAISRWMKGFASQYVRIFEDDLLLAMGFPKRSLDYGFARHSTIQRKVPAHMIVPCHLFDSLTQHQFGLRLLVESDARQFIFFYKKSKK
;
A
#
# COMPACT_ATOMS: atom_id res chain seq x y z
N MET A 1 -3.64 -34.45 4.40
CA MET A 1 -3.81 -33.01 4.70
C MET A 1 -4.53 -32.31 3.53
N PRO A 2 -5.87 -32.35 3.46
CA PRO A 2 -6.68 -31.71 2.39
C PRO A 2 -7.40 -30.42 2.80
N THR A 3 -7.26 -29.97 4.05
CA THR A 3 -8.11 -28.92 4.65
C THR A 3 -7.87 -27.50 4.12
N GLN A 4 -6.63 -27.15 3.73
CA GLN A 4 -6.28 -25.79 3.25
C GLN A 4 -7.02 -25.34 1.98
N ASN A 5 -7.56 -26.27 1.18
CA ASN A 5 -8.25 -25.93 -0.07
C ASN A 5 -9.75 -25.66 0.12
N HIS A 6 -10.38 -26.24 1.15
CA HIS A 6 -11.80 -26.04 1.41
C HIS A 6 -12.11 -24.62 1.85
N GLU A 7 -11.29 -24.02 2.71
CA GLU A 7 -11.47 -22.64 3.18
C GLU A 7 -11.35 -21.63 2.04
N LYS A 8 -10.37 -21.81 1.14
CA LYS A 8 -10.21 -20.99 -0.05
C LYS A 8 -11.42 -21.13 -0.98
N LEU A 9 -11.88 -22.36 -1.22
CA LEU A 9 -13.06 -22.62 -2.04
C LEU A 9 -14.32 -21.95 -1.47
N MET A 10 -14.50 -22.00 -0.14
CA MET A 10 -15.62 -21.32 0.50
C MET A 10 -15.57 -19.81 0.26
N LEU A 11 -14.41 -19.17 0.38
CA LEU A 11 -14.27 -17.73 0.13
C LEU A 11 -14.54 -17.36 -1.32
N VAL A 12 -13.97 -18.09 -2.30
CA VAL A 12 -14.17 -17.78 -3.73
C VAL A 12 -15.63 -17.94 -4.17
N SER A 13 -16.41 -18.80 -3.50
CA SER A 13 -17.81 -19.06 -3.85
C SER A 13 -18.82 -18.11 -3.18
N GLN A 14 -18.39 -17.20 -2.29
CA GLN A 14 -19.31 -16.28 -1.62
C GLN A 14 -19.74 -15.11 -2.52
N ASN A 15 -20.98 -14.64 -2.30
CA ASN A 15 -21.41 -13.33 -2.77
C ASN A 15 -21.10 -12.25 -1.71
N TYR A 16 -20.19 -11.34 -2.06
CA TYR A 16 -19.70 -10.27 -1.17
C TYR A 16 -20.58 -9.01 -1.13
N ASP A 17 -21.67 -8.98 -1.90
CA ASP A 17 -22.72 -7.98 -1.71
C ASP A 17 -23.52 -8.23 -0.42
N HIS A 18 -23.51 -9.48 0.08
CA HIS A 18 -24.13 -9.85 1.34
C HIS A 18 -23.15 -9.82 2.51
N THR A 19 -23.66 -9.49 3.70
CA THR A 19 -22.87 -9.36 4.94
C THR A 19 -22.22 -10.66 5.40
N ILE A 20 -22.82 -11.82 5.07
CA ILE A 20 -22.29 -13.13 5.45
C ILE A 20 -20.95 -13.40 4.78
N GLY A 21 -20.84 -13.15 3.46
CA GLY A 21 -19.59 -13.33 2.73
C GLY A 21 -18.47 -12.45 3.29
N ARG A 22 -18.79 -11.19 3.61
CA ARG A 22 -17.85 -10.25 4.24
C ARG A 22 -17.36 -10.74 5.60
N LYS A 23 -18.25 -11.22 6.47
CA LYS A 23 -17.89 -11.81 7.77
C LYS A 23 -17.00 -13.04 7.64
N MET A 24 -17.27 -13.92 6.66
CA MET A 24 -16.41 -15.08 6.41
C MET A 24 -15.00 -14.66 5.99
N LEU A 25 -14.88 -13.60 5.18
CA LEU A 25 -13.58 -13.05 4.79
C LEU A 25 -12.87 -12.38 5.97
N GLU A 26 -13.57 -11.65 6.82
CA GLU A 26 -13.01 -11.09 8.07
C GLU A 26 -12.42 -12.18 8.97
N ILE A 27 -13.11 -13.32 9.11
CA ILE A 27 -12.62 -14.48 9.87
C ILE A 27 -11.34 -15.02 9.22
N ALA A 28 -11.31 -15.16 7.90
CA ALA A 28 -10.13 -15.64 7.18
C ALA A 28 -8.93 -14.67 7.30
N LEU A 29 -9.19 -13.36 7.30
CA LEU A 29 -8.21 -12.29 7.49
C LEU A 29 -7.67 -12.20 8.92
N THR A 30 -8.33 -12.83 9.90
CA THR A 30 -7.91 -12.87 11.31
C THR A 30 -7.56 -14.29 11.78
N ALA A 31 -7.47 -15.24 10.85
CA ALA A 31 -7.16 -16.64 11.15
C ALA A 31 -5.77 -16.79 11.82
N SER A 32 -5.59 -17.84 12.62
CA SER A 32 -4.31 -18.11 13.29
C SER A 32 -3.17 -18.40 12.31
N ASN A 33 -3.48 -18.94 11.12
CA ASN A 33 -2.50 -19.29 10.10
C ASN A 33 -2.07 -18.08 9.24
N GLU A 34 -0.78 -17.74 9.26
CA GLU A 34 -0.19 -16.66 8.44
C GLU A 34 -0.46 -16.83 6.94
N GLU A 35 -0.35 -18.06 6.40
CA GLU A 35 -0.54 -18.30 4.97
C GLU A 35 -1.99 -18.05 4.54
N GLN A 36 -2.93 -18.38 5.42
CA GLN A 36 -4.36 -18.15 5.18
C GLN A 36 -4.68 -16.67 5.19
N ARG A 37 -4.21 -15.91 6.21
CA ARG A 37 -4.40 -14.45 6.25
C ARG A 37 -3.78 -13.79 5.03
N LYS A 38 -2.55 -14.17 4.68
CA LYS A 38 -1.87 -13.66 3.48
C LYS A 38 -2.67 -13.95 2.21
N TRP A 39 -3.19 -15.16 2.05
CA TRP A 39 -4.01 -15.53 0.89
C TRP A 39 -5.31 -14.72 0.86
N ALA A 40 -6.01 -14.57 1.99
CA ALA A 40 -7.23 -13.78 2.10
C ALA A 40 -6.98 -12.30 1.77
N THR A 41 -5.89 -11.71 2.25
CA THR A 41 -5.47 -10.34 1.93
C THR A 41 -5.24 -10.15 0.43
N ARG A 42 -4.64 -11.14 -0.24
CA ARG A 42 -4.47 -11.13 -1.70
C ARG A 42 -5.79 -11.37 -2.43
N PHE A 43 -6.71 -12.16 -1.87
CA PHE A 43 -8.01 -12.38 -2.44
C PHE A 43 -8.87 -11.10 -2.46
N VAL A 44 -8.71 -10.21 -1.48
CA VAL A 44 -9.33 -8.86 -1.52
C VAL A 44 -8.95 -8.10 -2.79
N GLU A 45 -7.71 -8.24 -3.29
CA GLU A 45 -7.28 -7.64 -4.56
C GLU A 45 -8.18 -8.09 -5.73
N VAL A 46 -8.57 -9.36 -5.75
CA VAL A 46 -9.46 -9.91 -6.78
C VAL A 46 -10.83 -9.24 -6.70
N LEU A 47 -11.40 -9.12 -5.49
CA LEU A 47 -12.68 -8.44 -5.28
C LEU A 47 -12.64 -6.98 -5.75
N LEU A 48 -11.55 -6.28 -5.46
CA LEU A 48 -11.33 -4.90 -5.90
C LEU A 48 -11.11 -4.75 -7.41
N CYS A 49 -10.58 -5.77 -8.09
CA CYS A 49 -10.38 -5.76 -9.53
C CYS A 49 -11.62 -6.19 -10.32
N CYS A 50 -12.47 -7.03 -9.74
CA CYS A 50 -13.75 -7.45 -10.32
C CYS A 50 -14.85 -6.39 -10.14
N ASP A 51 -14.57 -5.32 -9.40
CA ASP A 51 -15.49 -4.21 -9.26
C ASP A 51 -15.49 -3.34 -10.53
N GLU A 52 -16.51 -3.50 -11.36
CA GLU A 52 -16.78 -2.63 -12.51
C GLU A 52 -17.60 -1.39 -12.13
N SER A 53 -17.95 -1.23 -10.85
CA SER A 53 -18.77 -0.10 -10.42
C SER A 53 -18.02 1.24 -10.51
N ASP A 54 -18.80 2.32 -10.61
CA ASP A 54 -18.29 3.67 -10.79
C ASP A 54 -17.20 3.99 -9.74
N PRO A 55 -16.06 4.57 -10.13
CA PRO A 55 -15.11 5.21 -9.21
C PRO A 55 -15.71 6.14 -8.14
N ALA A 56 -16.95 6.61 -8.30
CA ALA A 56 -17.69 7.39 -7.31
C ALA A 56 -18.49 6.52 -6.31
N ASP A 57 -18.71 5.23 -6.59
CA ASP A 57 -19.46 4.32 -5.73
C ASP A 57 -18.60 3.87 -4.53
N ARG A 58 -19.16 4.02 -3.32
CA ARG A 58 -18.54 3.62 -2.04
C ARG A 58 -18.71 2.12 -1.73
N LYS A 59 -19.22 1.34 -2.69
CA LYS A 59 -19.48 -0.10 -2.54
C LYS A 59 -18.28 -0.90 -2.04
N MET A 60 -17.05 -0.50 -2.34
CA MET A 60 -15.81 -1.20 -1.94
C MET A 60 -15.08 -0.61 -0.73
N ASP A 61 -15.62 0.41 -0.07
CA ASP A 61 -14.97 1.04 1.10
C ASP A 61 -14.72 0.03 2.23
N TRP A 62 -15.61 -0.96 2.39
CA TRP A 62 -15.43 -2.04 3.35
C TRP A 62 -14.20 -2.90 3.02
N ALA A 63 -13.98 -3.25 1.75
CA ALA A 63 -12.87 -4.10 1.33
C ALA A 63 -11.52 -3.39 1.53
N ILE A 64 -11.48 -2.08 1.29
CA ILE A 64 -10.29 -1.26 1.55
C ILE A 64 -10.05 -1.13 3.05
N SER A 65 -11.12 -0.95 3.84
CA SER A 65 -11.03 -0.94 5.31
C SER A 65 -10.44 -2.25 5.86
N LEU A 66 -10.82 -3.39 5.27
CA LEU A 66 -10.20 -4.67 5.61
C LEU A 66 -8.70 -4.70 5.30
N LEU A 67 -8.26 -4.17 4.16
CA LEU A 67 -6.84 -4.09 3.82
C LEU A 67 -6.07 -3.20 4.80
N ILE A 68 -6.65 -2.08 5.24
CA ILE A 68 -6.00 -1.20 6.21
C ILE A 68 -5.84 -1.92 7.55
N ASN A 69 -6.85 -2.66 7.99
CA ASN A 69 -6.76 -3.47 9.22
C ASN A 69 -5.65 -4.53 9.13
N GLN A 70 -5.30 -4.99 7.92
CA GLN A 70 -4.18 -5.92 7.72
C GLN A 70 -2.80 -5.25 7.84
N LEU A 71 -2.71 -3.92 7.91
CA LEU A 71 -1.44 -3.21 8.15
C LEU A 71 -0.92 -3.36 9.58
N VAL A 72 -1.77 -3.76 10.54
CA VAL A 72 -1.37 -4.09 11.91
C VAL A 72 -1.23 -5.60 12.15
N ASP A 73 -1.24 -6.42 11.09
CA ASP A 73 -1.05 -7.86 11.22
C ASP A 73 0.32 -8.18 11.87
N PRO A 74 0.43 -9.18 12.77
CA PRO A 74 1.73 -9.54 13.36
C PRO A 74 2.77 -10.02 12.34
N SER A 75 2.36 -10.45 11.15
CA SER A 75 3.27 -10.89 10.08
C SER A 75 3.60 -9.74 9.11
N PRO A 76 4.89 -9.36 8.98
CA PRO A 76 5.32 -8.40 7.96
C PRO A 76 4.99 -8.85 6.53
N LYS A 77 4.84 -10.16 6.29
CA LYS A 77 4.46 -10.68 4.97
C LYS A 77 3.00 -10.37 4.64
N VAL A 78 2.13 -10.37 5.64
CA VAL A 78 0.71 -10.00 5.48
C VAL A 78 0.58 -8.49 5.32
N GLN A 79 1.24 -7.70 6.19
CA GLN A 79 1.28 -6.23 6.09
C GLN A 79 1.73 -5.78 4.69
N ARG A 80 2.85 -6.34 4.20
CA ARG A 80 3.35 -6.06 2.84
C ARG A 80 2.36 -6.47 1.76
N SER A 81 1.67 -7.60 1.95
CA SER A 81 0.62 -8.02 1.03
C SER A 81 -0.57 -7.07 1.09
N ALA A 82 -0.91 -6.43 2.21
CA ALA A 82 -1.95 -5.41 2.22
C ALA A 82 -1.50 -4.13 1.49
N LEU A 83 -0.31 -3.63 1.82
CA LEU A 83 0.29 -2.45 1.18
C LEU A 83 0.35 -2.54 -0.34
N LEU A 84 0.78 -3.69 -0.87
CA LEU A 84 0.86 -3.88 -2.32
C LEU A 84 -0.53 -3.83 -2.99
N VAL A 85 -1.61 -4.28 -2.33
CA VAL A 85 -2.97 -4.11 -2.89
C VAL A 85 -3.33 -2.64 -2.88
N LEU A 86 -3.12 -1.98 -1.73
CA LEU A 86 -3.45 -0.56 -1.55
C LEU A 86 -2.72 0.33 -2.56
N PHE A 87 -1.42 0.15 -2.77
CA PHE A 87 -0.64 0.94 -3.75
C PHE A 87 -1.01 0.66 -5.20
N LYS A 88 -1.55 -0.52 -5.51
CA LYS A 88 -2.05 -0.80 -6.85
C LYS A 88 -3.40 -0.13 -7.11
N TRP A 89 -4.23 -0.05 -6.08
CA TRP A 89 -5.63 0.37 -6.21
C TRP A 89 -5.82 1.86 -5.95
N LEU A 90 -5.32 2.39 -4.82
CA LEU A 90 -5.59 3.77 -4.39
C LEU A 90 -5.19 4.85 -5.40
N PRO A 91 -4.03 4.80 -6.09
CA PRO A 91 -3.68 5.83 -7.06
C PRO A 91 -4.63 5.92 -8.25
N LYS A 92 -5.39 4.85 -8.55
CA LYS A 92 -6.43 4.87 -9.60
C LYS A 92 -7.72 5.56 -9.17
N TYR A 93 -7.93 5.71 -7.85
CA TYR A 93 -9.15 6.24 -7.26
C TYR A 93 -8.81 7.30 -6.19
N PRO A 94 -8.09 8.39 -6.54
CA PRO A 94 -7.59 9.36 -5.56
C PRO A 94 -8.72 10.02 -4.74
N LYS A 95 -9.89 10.21 -5.36
CA LYS A 95 -11.09 10.77 -4.72
C LYS A 95 -11.77 9.84 -3.70
N LYS A 96 -11.38 8.56 -3.65
CA LYS A 96 -11.85 7.60 -2.63
C LYS A 96 -11.04 7.69 -1.34
N SER A 97 -10.05 8.58 -1.25
CA SER A 97 -9.24 8.80 -0.05
C SER A 97 -10.04 9.19 1.21
N GLY A 98 -11.32 9.57 1.08
CA GLY A 98 -12.18 10.01 2.19
C GLY A 98 -12.31 9.03 3.36
N PHE A 99 -12.21 7.72 3.16
CA PHE A 99 -12.22 6.75 4.28
C PHE A 99 -10.93 6.82 5.13
N LEU A 100 -9.83 7.38 4.60
CA LEU A 100 -8.57 7.56 5.31
C LEU A 100 -8.58 8.77 6.27
N GLU A 101 -9.58 9.65 6.20
CA GLU A 101 -9.68 10.82 7.08
C GLU A 101 -9.72 10.42 8.57
N HIS A 102 -10.30 9.26 8.88
CA HIS A 102 -10.46 8.78 10.25
C HIS A 102 -9.31 7.88 10.73
N ILE A 103 -8.32 7.63 9.86
CA ILE A 103 -7.27 6.66 10.14
C ILE A 103 -6.04 7.39 10.66
N ARG A 104 -5.55 6.95 11.84
CA ARG A 104 -4.29 7.41 12.41
C ARG A 104 -3.14 6.72 11.69
N ILE A 105 -2.75 7.29 10.57
CA ILE A 105 -1.72 6.72 9.69
C ILE A 105 -0.36 6.54 10.43
N SER A 106 -0.11 7.34 11.48
CA SER A 106 1.04 7.18 12.38
C SER A 106 1.17 5.80 13.01
N ASP A 107 0.06 5.08 13.19
CA ASP A 107 0.03 3.83 13.95
C ASP A 107 0.62 2.65 13.14
N PHE A 108 0.84 2.84 11.83
CA PHE A 108 1.37 1.80 10.94
C PHE A 108 2.87 1.95 10.62
N GLY A 109 3.60 2.85 11.29
CA GLY A 109 5.04 3.02 11.07
C GLY A 109 5.39 3.34 9.60
N GLU A 110 6.33 2.60 9.01
CA GLU A 110 6.75 2.79 7.60
C GLU A 110 5.60 2.63 6.60
N ALA A 111 4.72 1.65 6.84
CA ALA A 111 3.53 1.40 6.03
C ALA A 111 2.61 2.62 6.01
N GLY A 112 2.52 3.28 7.17
CA GLY A 112 1.77 4.51 7.36
C GLY A 112 2.34 5.65 6.55
N GLU A 113 3.65 5.93 6.68
CA GLU A 113 4.29 7.02 5.93
C GLU A 113 4.15 6.87 4.40
N LEU A 114 4.18 5.64 3.88
CA LEU A 114 3.92 5.38 2.47
C LEU A 114 2.44 5.57 2.10
N LEU A 115 1.50 5.19 2.97
CA LEU A 115 0.07 5.42 2.75
C LEU A 115 -0.27 6.91 2.81
N GLU A 116 0.40 7.66 3.68
CA GLU A 116 0.33 9.13 3.76
C GLU A 116 0.71 9.75 2.41
N ALA A 117 1.77 9.25 1.75
CA ALA A 117 2.14 9.72 0.42
C ALA A 117 1.04 9.54 -0.62
N VAL A 118 0.26 8.45 -0.54
CA VAL A 118 -0.90 8.24 -1.43
C VAL A 118 -1.98 9.29 -1.17
N PHE A 119 -2.26 9.58 0.09
CA PHE A 119 -3.27 10.54 0.52
C PHE A 119 -3.00 11.95 0.00
N MET A 120 -1.72 12.34 -0.02
CA MET A 120 -1.29 13.67 -0.44
C MET A 120 -1.43 13.92 -1.94
N ALA A 121 -1.83 12.92 -2.74
CA ALA A 121 -2.16 13.09 -4.14
C ALA A 121 -3.54 13.79 -4.35
N ASP A 122 -4.42 13.77 -3.34
CA ASP A 122 -5.71 14.46 -3.41
C ASP A 122 -5.59 15.91 -2.92
N GLU A 123 -5.85 16.88 -3.82
CA GLU A 123 -5.70 18.30 -3.51
C GLU A 123 -6.66 18.79 -2.42
N GLU A 124 -7.89 18.28 -2.39
CA GLU A 124 -8.92 18.74 -1.45
C GLU A 124 -8.61 18.29 -0.02
N VAL A 125 -8.09 17.08 0.10
CA VAL A 125 -7.50 16.55 1.33
C VAL A 125 -6.39 17.46 1.86
N VAL A 126 -5.44 17.84 0.99
CA VAL A 126 -4.29 18.67 1.39
C VAL A 126 -4.74 20.08 1.78
N LYS A 127 -5.73 20.64 1.08
CA LYS A 127 -6.32 21.95 1.41
C LYS A 127 -7.02 21.94 2.76
N LYS A 128 -7.76 20.86 3.06
CA LYS A 128 -8.50 20.68 4.31
C LYS A 128 -7.59 20.55 5.52
N ASP A 129 -6.43 19.89 5.37
CA ASP A 129 -5.45 19.72 6.45
C ASP A 129 -4.01 20.02 5.99
N GLN A 130 -3.71 21.30 5.86
CA GLN A 130 -2.37 21.77 5.47
C GLN A 130 -1.30 21.43 6.51
N LYS A 131 -1.69 21.35 7.78
CA LYS A 131 -0.76 21.03 8.87
C LYS A 131 -0.25 19.61 8.72
N ARG A 132 -1.15 18.65 8.50
CA ARG A 132 -0.80 17.26 8.23
C ARG A 132 0.14 17.12 7.03
N ALA A 133 -0.12 17.86 5.95
CA ALA A 133 0.76 17.87 4.78
C ALA A 133 2.16 18.44 5.11
N LYS A 134 2.24 19.56 5.83
CA LYS A 134 3.52 20.14 6.28
C LYS A 134 4.29 19.21 7.23
N ASP A 135 3.58 18.53 8.13
CA ASP A 135 4.17 17.54 9.04
C ASP A 135 4.72 16.34 8.26
N ALA A 136 3.98 15.82 7.28
CA ALA A 136 4.44 14.75 6.39
C ALA A 136 5.69 15.16 5.60
N ILE A 137 5.70 16.37 5.02
CA ILE A 137 6.89 16.93 4.33
C ILE A 137 8.07 16.99 5.30
N SER A 138 7.88 17.47 6.52
CA SER A 138 8.94 17.54 7.54
C SER A 138 9.49 16.16 7.88
N ARG A 139 8.64 15.15 8.09
CA ARG A 139 9.06 13.77 8.38
C ARG A 139 9.87 13.17 7.23
N TRP A 140 9.43 13.39 6.00
CA TRP A 140 10.14 12.93 4.80
C TRP A 140 11.51 13.57 4.65
N MET A 141 11.61 14.89 4.82
CA MET A 141 12.88 15.60 4.75
C MET A 141 13.84 15.24 5.88
N LYS A 142 13.33 14.94 7.09
CA LYS A 142 14.16 14.60 8.26
C LYS A 142 14.79 13.21 8.21
N GLY A 143 14.32 12.31 7.35
CA GLY A 143 14.96 11.00 7.20
C GLY A 143 14.16 9.95 6.43
N PHE A 144 12.83 10.08 6.34
CA PHE A 144 12.04 9.05 5.67
C PHE A 144 12.32 8.97 4.16
N ALA A 145 12.75 10.06 3.51
CA ALA A 145 13.17 10.01 2.10
C ALA A 145 14.33 9.01 1.86
N SER A 146 15.32 8.94 2.77
CA SER A 146 16.41 7.96 2.70
C SER A 146 15.92 6.54 2.98
N GLN A 147 14.95 6.39 3.89
CA GLN A 147 14.33 5.11 4.19
C GLN A 147 13.48 4.59 3.02
N TYR A 148 12.75 5.47 2.33
CA TYR A 148 12.01 5.16 1.11
C TYR A 148 12.92 4.57 0.03
N VAL A 149 14.10 5.14 -0.19
CA VAL A 149 15.08 4.59 -1.15
C VAL A 149 15.47 3.16 -0.78
N ARG A 150 15.74 2.88 0.50
CA ARG A 150 16.05 1.53 0.97
C ARG A 150 14.90 0.55 0.74
N ILE A 151 13.66 0.97 1.02
CA ILE A 151 12.46 0.16 0.75
C ILE A 151 12.36 -0.15 -0.75
N PHE A 152 12.55 0.85 -1.60
CA PHE A 152 12.54 0.69 -3.05
C PHE A 152 13.64 -0.26 -3.54
N GLU A 153 14.86 -0.13 -3.04
CA GLU A 153 15.99 -1.00 -3.39
C GLU A 153 15.73 -2.45 -2.97
N ASP A 154 15.20 -2.67 -1.76
CA ASP A 154 14.80 -4.00 -1.30
C ASP A 154 13.72 -4.62 -2.21
N ASP A 155 12.74 -3.82 -2.62
CA ASP A 155 11.66 -4.24 -3.52
C ASP A 155 12.17 -4.57 -4.92
N LEU A 156 13.13 -3.77 -5.42
CA LEU A 156 13.79 -3.98 -6.69
C LEU A 156 14.61 -5.28 -6.68
N LEU A 157 15.39 -5.53 -5.62
CA LEU A 157 16.16 -6.77 -5.47
C LEU A 157 15.24 -7.99 -5.43
N LEU A 158 14.13 -7.91 -4.69
CA LEU A 158 13.12 -8.96 -4.62
C LEU A 158 12.47 -9.21 -6.00
N ALA A 159 12.12 -8.17 -6.74
CA ALA A 159 11.52 -8.28 -8.07
C ALA A 159 12.48 -8.90 -9.10
N MET A 160 13.78 -8.60 -9.00
CA MET A 160 14.83 -9.18 -9.83
C MET A 160 15.22 -10.61 -9.40
N GLY A 161 14.63 -11.14 -8.32
CA GLY A 161 14.90 -12.49 -7.84
C GLY A 161 16.23 -12.64 -7.10
N PHE A 162 16.84 -11.54 -6.65
CA PHE A 162 18.02 -11.61 -5.79
C PHE A 162 17.63 -12.06 -4.37
N PRO A 163 18.38 -12.99 -3.75
CA PRO A 163 18.14 -13.38 -2.38
C PRO A 163 18.37 -12.20 -1.42
N LYS A 164 17.52 -12.07 -0.39
CA LYS A 164 17.80 -11.19 0.76
C LYS A 164 19.16 -11.60 1.35
N ARG A 165 20.06 -10.63 1.52
CA ARG A 165 21.30 -10.85 2.29
C ARG A 165 20.91 -11.24 3.72
N SER A 166 21.37 -12.41 4.17
CA SER A 166 21.39 -12.69 5.60
C SER A 166 22.30 -11.66 6.28
N LEU A 167 21.94 -11.24 7.50
CA LEU A 167 22.78 -10.40 8.36
C LEU A 167 24.16 -11.05 8.63
N ASP A 168 24.27 -12.37 8.43
CA ASP A 168 25.47 -13.16 8.72
C ASP A 168 26.40 -13.34 7.49
N TYR A 169 26.28 -12.52 6.45
CA TYR A 169 27.07 -12.63 5.19
C TYR A 169 26.97 -13.98 4.44
N GLY A 170 26.10 -14.89 4.88
CA GLY A 170 25.78 -16.13 4.18
C GLY A 170 24.57 -15.99 3.25
N PHE A 171 24.67 -16.48 2.01
CA PHE A 171 23.50 -16.66 1.16
C PHE A 171 22.64 -17.80 1.74
N ALA A 172 21.36 -17.53 2.03
CA ALA A 172 20.42 -18.59 2.36
C ALA A 172 20.38 -19.60 1.21
N ARG A 173 20.65 -20.88 1.50
CA ARG A 173 20.71 -21.94 0.49
C ARG A 173 19.33 -22.11 -0.16
N HIS A 174 19.28 -21.85 -1.46
CA HIS A 174 18.13 -22.11 -2.32
C HIS A 174 17.95 -23.62 -2.51
N SER A 175 16.95 -24.21 -1.86
CA SER A 175 16.32 -25.41 -2.41
C SER A 175 14.91 -25.03 -2.88
N THR A 176 14.69 -25.16 -4.18
CA THR A 176 13.37 -25.14 -4.83
C THR A 176 12.75 -23.76 -5.11
N ILE A 177 13.55 -22.80 -5.60
CA ILE A 177 12.98 -21.63 -6.29
C ILE A 177 12.64 -22.07 -7.72
N GLN A 178 11.39 -22.51 -7.91
CA GLN A 178 10.71 -22.32 -9.19
C GLN A 178 11.00 -20.88 -9.63
N ARG A 179 11.61 -20.71 -10.81
CA ARG A 179 11.82 -19.40 -11.43
C ARG A 179 10.48 -18.68 -11.48
N LYS A 180 10.20 -17.86 -10.46
CA LYS A 180 9.00 -17.03 -10.44
C LYS A 180 9.23 -16.00 -11.54
N VAL A 181 8.30 -15.98 -12.49
CA VAL A 181 8.11 -14.89 -13.47
C VAL A 181 8.47 -13.56 -12.80
N PRO A 182 9.21 -12.64 -13.47
CA PRO A 182 9.54 -11.35 -12.88
C PRO A 182 8.28 -10.75 -12.28
N ALA A 183 8.24 -10.62 -10.96
CA ALA A 183 7.09 -10.01 -10.32
C ALA A 183 7.05 -8.56 -10.81
N HIS A 184 5.91 -8.11 -11.34
CA HIS A 184 5.73 -6.70 -11.65
C HIS A 184 6.01 -5.90 -10.37
N MET A 185 7.08 -5.12 -10.38
CA MET A 185 7.44 -4.29 -9.24
C MET A 185 6.39 -3.17 -9.13
N ILE A 186 5.73 -3.11 -7.99
CA ILE A 186 4.85 -1.99 -7.66
C ILE A 186 5.73 -0.96 -6.95
N VAL A 187 5.93 0.18 -7.61
CA VAL A 187 6.67 1.31 -7.02
C VAL A 187 5.80 1.92 -5.91
N PRO A 188 6.24 1.95 -4.64
CA PRO A 188 5.49 2.63 -3.59
C PRO A 188 5.32 4.12 -3.90
N CYS A 189 4.19 4.71 -3.56
CA CYS A 189 3.97 6.14 -3.80
C CYS A 189 4.99 7.01 -3.06
N HIS A 190 5.48 8.04 -3.75
CA HIS A 190 6.46 8.97 -3.23
C HIS A 190 5.77 10.29 -2.84
N LEU A 191 5.96 10.77 -1.60
CA LEU A 191 5.25 11.97 -1.09
C LEU A 191 5.44 13.20 -1.98
N PHE A 192 6.68 13.53 -2.33
CA PHE A 192 6.97 14.69 -3.17
C PHE A 192 6.33 14.58 -4.55
N ASP A 193 6.34 13.40 -5.18
CA ASP A 193 5.66 13.17 -6.45
C ASP A 193 4.15 13.43 -6.31
N SER A 194 3.50 12.80 -5.32
CA SER A 194 2.07 12.98 -5.04
C SER A 194 1.69 14.46 -4.87
N LEU A 195 2.47 15.23 -4.11
CA LEU A 195 2.23 16.66 -3.92
C LEU A 195 2.48 17.50 -5.18
N THR A 196 3.34 17.06 -6.10
CA THR A 196 3.55 17.75 -7.39
C THR A 196 2.42 17.51 -8.41
N GLN A 197 1.50 16.58 -8.12
CA GLN A 197 0.36 16.29 -9.00
C GLN A 197 -0.68 17.42 -9.02
N HIS A 198 -0.67 18.31 -8.02
CA HIS A 198 -1.59 19.44 -7.91
C HIS A 198 -0.91 20.75 -7.50
N GLN A 199 -1.57 21.88 -7.77
CA GLN A 199 -0.98 23.21 -7.59
C GLN A 199 -0.74 23.56 -6.12
N PHE A 200 -1.64 23.11 -5.24
CA PHE A 200 -1.56 23.42 -3.82
C PHE A 200 -0.39 22.70 -3.14
N GLY A 201 -0.18 21.41 -3.44
CA GLY A 201 0.95 20.63 -2.95
C GLY A 201 2.28 21.17 -3.44
N LEU A 202 2.35 21.57 -4.72
CA LEU A 202 3.55 22.23 -5.26
C LEU A 202 3.90 23.51 -4.49
N ARG A 203 2.89 24.32 -4.13
CA ARG A 203 3.08 25.53 -3.31
C ARG A 203 3.68 25.18 -1.94
N LEU A 204 3.11 24.19 -1.24
CA LEU A 204 3.60 23.74 0.06
C LEU A 204 5.06 23.25 0.02
N LEU A 205 5.43 22.54 -1.05
CA LEU A 205 6.81 22.07 -1.24
C LEU A 205 7.80 23.24 -1.46
N VAL A 206 7.39 24.27 -2.20
CA VAL A 206 8.21 25.48 -2.44
C VAL A 206 8.39 26.29 -1.16
N GLU A 207 7.37 26.34 -0.30
CA GLU A 207 7.40 26.99 1.02
C GLU A 207 8.28 26.24 2.03
N SER A 208 8.29 24.91 1.97
CA SER A 208 8.97 24.04 2.95
C SER A 208 10.46 23.80 2.64
N ASP A 209 11.04 24.54 1.70
CA ASP A 209 12.40 24.35 1.16
C ASP A 209 12.70 22.92 0.64
N ALA A 210 11.67 22.16 0.29
CA ALA A 210 11.78 20.82 -0.30
C ALA A 210 12.21 20.88 -1.79
N ARG A 211 12.72 22.04 -2.25
CA ARG A 211 13.00 22.36 -3.66
C ARG A 211 14.01 21.40 -4.29
N GLN A 212 14.97 20.93 -3.49
CA GLN A 212 15.96 19.94 -3.91
C GLN A 212 15.31 18.61 -4.37
N PHE A 213 14.15 18.26 -3.84
CA PHE A 213 13.40 17.07 -4.23
C PHE A 213 12.49 17.28 -5.46
N ILE A 214 12.32 18.53 -5.90
CA ILE A 214 11.53 18.91 -7.09
C ILE A 214 12.46 19.24 -8.28
N PHE A 215 13.78 19.08 -8.11
CA PHE A 215 14.80 19.54 -9.05
C PHE A 215 14.58 19.02 -10.49
N PHE A 216 14.18 17.75 -10.64
CA PHE A 216 13.92 17.15 -11.95
C PHE A 216 12.58 17.56 -12.58
N TYR A 217 11.58 17.93 -11.78
CA TYR A 217 10.26 18.34 -12.26
C TYR A 217 10.32 19.65 -13.07
N LYS A 218 11.20 20.59 -12.70
CA LYS A 218 11.40 21.85 -13.45
C LYS A 218 12.05 21.65 -14.83
N LYS A 219 12.73 20.51 -15.04
CA LYS A 219 13.48 20.25 -16.28
C LYS A 219 12.65 19.51 -17.33
N SER A 220 11.53 18.86 -16.95
CA SER A 220 10.67 18.12 -17.90
C SER A 220 9.55 18.97 -18.54
N LYS A 221 9.29 20.18 -18.03
CA LYS A 221 8.30 21.13 -18.59
C LYS A 221 8.93 22.29 -19.39
N LYS A 222 10.20 22.18 -19.74
CA LYS A 222 10.87 23.04 -20.72
C LYS A 222 11.18 22.22 -21.97
#